data_AF-A0A7Y2C5K0-F1
#
_entry.id   AF-A0A7Y2C5K0-F1
#
_cell.length_a   1.000
_cell.length_b   1.000
_cell.length_c   1.000
_cell.angle_alpha   90.00
_cell.angle_beta   90.00
_cell.angle_gamma   90.00
#
_symmetry.space_group_name_H-M   'P 1'
#
loop_
_entity.id
_entity.type
_entity.pdbx_description
1 polymer ?
#
loop_
_entity_poly.entity_id
_entity_poly.type
_entity_poly.pdbx_seq_one_letter_code
_entity_poly.pdbx_strand_id
1 'polypeptide(L)'
;MHDQAETKVTLALGNVEQEFHLLAERGISFRALADHVLETQRVRCAVYRRFCDSLDAPSGVYPYLPIEAFKLAELVTFDVATAEEVFESSGTSGQQRSRHYVAKRAIYEQSIAA
;
A
#
# COMPACT_ATOMS: atom_id res chain seq x y z
N MET A 1 -19.03 -22.52 -27.70
CA MET A 1 -18.55 -23.12 -26.44
C MET A 1 -17.04 -22.89 -26.38
N HIS A 2 -16.62 -21.71 -25.92
CA HIS A 2 -15.22 -21.39 -25.65
C HIS A 2 -15.18 -20.96 -24.19
N ASP A 3 -14.96 -21.94 -23.33
CA ASP A 3 -14.70 -21.72 -21.91
C ASP A 3 -13.24 -21.31 -21.81
N GLN A 4 -13.00 -19.99 -21.76
CA GLN A 4 -11.69 -19.47 -21.39
C GLN A 4 -11.61 -19.58 -19.88
N ALA A 5 -10.95 -20.64 -19.40
CA ALA A 5 -10.56 -20.74 -18.00
C ALA A 5 -9.70 -19.52 -17.65
N GLU A 6 -10.30 -18.55 -16.97
CA GLU A 6 -9.57 -17.48 -16.28
C GLU A 6 -8.61 -18.18 -15.31
N THR A 7 -7.31 -18.16 -15.64
CA THR A 7 -6.27 -18.60 -14.71
C THR A 7 -6.37 -17.72 -13.47
N LYS A 8 -6.98 -18.27 -12.42
CA LYS A 8 -7.20 -17.60 -11.15
C LYS A 8 -5.87 -17.51 -10.41
N VAL A 9 -5.07 -16.49 -10.74
CA VAL A 9 -3.84 -16.19 -10.00
C VAL A 9 -4.24 -15.84 -8.57
N THR A 10 -3.89 -16.71 -7.62
CA THR A 10 -4.17 -16.46 -6.20
C THR A 10 -3.07 -15.55 -5.67
N LEU A 11 -3.42 -14.31 -5.38
CA LEU A 11 -2.54 -13.36 -4.70
C LEU A 11 -2.59 -13.64 -3.20
N ALA A 12 -1.54 -14.28 -2.67
CA ALA A 12 -1.38 -14.38 -1.23
C ALA A 12 -1.16 -12.97 -0.68
N LEU A 13 -1.64 -12.66 0.54
CA LEU A 13 -1.37 -11.38 1.23
C LEU A 13 0.13 -11.15 1.54
N GLY A 14 1.05 -11.85 0.87
CA GLY A 14 2.49 -11.87 1.08
C GLY A 14 3.17 -10.55 0.68
N ASN A 15 4.25 -10.65 -0.10
CA ASN A 15 5.16 -9.54 -0.36
C ASN A 15 4.63 -8.63 -1.48
N VAL A 16 3.52 -7.93 -1.22
CA VAL A 16 2.90 -6.99 -2.18
C VAL A 16 3.92 -6.03 -2.79
N GLU A 17 4.90 -5.57 -1.99
CA GLU A 17 5.95 -4.68 -2.49
C GLU A 17 6.82 -5.34 -3.57
N GLN A 18 7.09 -6.64 -3.46
CA GLN A 18 7.92 -7.39 -4.42
C GLN A 18 7.11 -7.86 -5.64
N GLU A 19 5.81 -8.07 -5.45
CA GLU A 19 4.93 -8.57 -6.51
C GLU A 19 4.44 -7.45 -7.44
N PHE A 20 4.64 -6.18 -7.05
CA PHE A 20 4.25 -5.01 -7.85
C PHE A 20 4.97 -4.92 -9.20
N HIS A 21 6.18 -5.45 -9.35
CA HIS A 21 6.86 -5.49 -10.65
C HIS A 21 6.39 -6.64 -11.55
N LEU A 22 5.78 -7.68 -10.98
CA LEU A 22 5.35 -8.89 -11.70
C LEU A 22 4.03 -8.71 -12.47
N LEU A 23 3.44 -7.51 -12.41
CA LEU A 23 2.14 -7.18 -12.98
C LEU A 23 2.12 -7.22 -14.50
N ALA A 24 3.19 -6.78 -15.15
CA ALA A 24 3.29 -6.80 -16.61
C ALA A 24 3.42 -8.24 -17.14
N GLU A 25 4.06 -9.11 -16.37
CA GLU A 25 4.47 -10.44 -16.84
C GLU A 25 3.42 -11.53 -16.57
N ARG A 26 2.52 -11.31 -15.59
CA ARG A 26 1.59 -12.35 -15.11
C ARG A 26 0.15 -12.22 -15.63
N GLY A 27 -0.15 -11.23 -16.47
CA GLY A 27 -1.50 -11.03 -17.01
C GLY A 27 -2.57 -10.64 -15.97
N ILE A 28 -2.15 -10.12 -14.81
CA ILE A 28 -3.05 -9.69 -13.74
C ILE A 28 -3.58 -8.30 -14.09
N SER A 29 -4.89 -8.09 -13.98
CA SER A 29 -5.48 -6.76 -14.22
C SER A 29 -5.04 -5.76 -13.14
N PHE A 30 -4.92 -4.49 -13.52
CA PHE A 30 -4.66 -3.41 -12.56
C PHE A 30 -5.67 -3.39 -11.41
N ARG A 31 -6.95 -3.66 -11.71
CA ARG A 31 -8.01 -3.70 -10.70
C ARG A 31 -7.79 -4.80 -9.66
N ALA A 32 -7.46 -6.01 -10.09
CA ALA A 32 -7.21 -7.13 -9.19
C ALA A 32 -6.04 -6.83 -8.24
N LEU A 33 -5.00 -6.16 -8.72
CA LEU A 33 -3.92 -5.70 -7.87
C LEU A 33 -4.37 -4.61 -6.89
N ALA A 34 -5.09 -3.59 -7.37
CA ALA A 34 -5.55 -2.51 -6.51
C ALA A 34 -6.40 -3.04 -5.34
N ASP A 35 -7.27 -4.01 -5.62
CA ASP A 35 -8.05 -4.71 -4.60
C ASP A 35 -7.14 -5.50 -3.63
N HIS A 36 -6.06 -6.11 -4.13
CA HIS A 36 -5.08 -6.82 -3.31
C HIS A 36 -4.25 -5.91 -2.39
N VAL A 37 -3.83 -4.74 -2.90
CA VAL A 37 -3.16 -3.70 -2.11
C VAL A 37 -4.11 -3.18 -1.03
N LEU A 38 -5.36 -2.90 -1.38
CA LEU A 38 -6.38 -2.44 -0.43
C LEU A 38 -6.58 -3.44 0.71
N GLU A 39 -6.74 -4.73 0.38
CA GLU A 39 -6.90 -5.78 1.38
C GLU A 39 -5.67 -5.87 2.29
N THR A 40 -4.47 -5.84 1.71
CA THR A 40 -3.22 -5.86 2.47
C THR A 40 -3.13 -4.66 3.42
N GLN A 41 -3.53 -3.47 2.98
CA GLN A 41 -3.57 -2.29 3.82
C GLN A 41 -4.60 -2.43 4.95
N ARG A 42 -5.81 -2.95 4.68
CA ARG A 42 -6.81 -3.20 5.73
C ARG A 42 -6.36 -4.25 6.75
N VAL A 43 -5.62 -5.27 6.31
CA VAL A 43 -5.13 -6.33 7.21
C VAL A 43 -3.90 -5.89 8.00
N ARG A 44 -2.95 -5.19 7.38
CA ARG A 44 -1.62 -4.95 7.97
C ARG A 44 -1.40 -3.53 8.49
N CYS A 45 -2.06 -2.53 7.92
CA CYS A 45 -1.94 -1.15 8.42
C CYS A 45 -3.00 -0.89 9.48
N ALA A 46 -2.62 -0.96 10.76
CA ALA A 46 -3.54 -0.80 11.88
C ALA A 46 -4.29 0.55 11.87
N VAL A 47 -3.61 1.62 11.44
CA VAL A 47 -4.21 2.96 11.33
C VAL A 47 -5.27 2.99 10.24
N TYR A 48 -4.96 2.45 9.06
CA TYR A 48 -5.90 2.41 7.94
C TYR A 48 -7.10 1.51 8.23
N ARG A 49 -6.88 0.35 8.88
CA ARG A 49 -7.96 -0.52 9.36
C ARG A 49 -8.91 0.23 10.27
N ARG A 50 -8.39 0.86 11.33
CA ARG A 50 -9.21 1.63 12.28
C ARG A 50 -9.99 2.74 11.59
N PHE A 51 -9.39 3.40 10.60
CA PHE A 51 -10.07 4.42 9.80
C PHE A 51 -11.22 3.83 8.98
N CYS A 52 -10.98 2.72 8.27
CA CYS A 52 -12.03 2.02 7.51
C CYS A 52 -13.18 1.56 8.41
N ASP A 53 -12.85 0.98 9.58
CA ASP A 53 -13.83 0.51 10.56
C ASP A 53 -14.69 1.67 11.09
N SER A 54 -14.07 2.84 11.36
CA SER A 54 -14.80 4.03 11.84
C SER A 54 -15.80 4.61 10.83
N LEU A 55 -15.65 4.24 9.55
CA LEU A 55 -16.52 4.67 8.46
C LEU A 55 -17.54 3.59 8.07
N ASP A 56 -17.54 2.43 8.74
CA ASP A 56 -18.26 1.24 8.31
C ASP A 56 -18.04 0.93 6.80
N ALA A 57 -16.80 1.16 6.33
CA ALA A 57 -16.51 1.13 4.91
C ALA A 57 -16.61 -0.31 4.35
N PRO A 58 -17.48 -0.57 3.36
CA PRO A 58 -17.67 -1.91 2.82
C PRO A 58 -16.39 -2.42 2.13
N SER A 59 -16.29 -3.73 1.97
CA SER A 59 -15.19 -4.36 1.22
C SER A 59 -15.21 -3.89 -0.24
N GLY A 60 -14.03 -3.71 -0.83
CA GLY A 60 -13.87 -3.21 -2.21
C GLY A 60 -14.08 -1.70 -2.41
N VAL A 61 -14.40 -0.96 -1.33
CA VAL A 61 -14.35 0.51 -1.33
C VAL A 61 -12.99 0.97 -0.79
N TYR A 62 -12.49 2.07 -1.36
CA TYR A 62 -11.19 2.69 -1.08
C TYR A 62 -11.37 3.98 -0.27
N PRO A 63 -11.56 3.93 1.07
CA PRO A 63 -11.58 5.13 1.89
C PRO A 63 -10.30 5.95 1.71
N TYR A 64 -10.46 7.25 1.47
CA TYR A 64 -9.36 8.19 1.37
C TYR A 64 -8.92 8.59 2.78
N LEU A 65 -7.68 8.26 3.13
CA LEU A 65 -7.11 8.66 4.40
C LEU A 65 -6.77 10.16 4.36
N PRO A 66 -7.13 10.95 5.40
CA PRO A 66 -6.76 12.36 5.47
C PRO A 66 -5.24 12.54 5.43
N ILE A 67 -4.77 13.57 4.72
CA ILE A 67 -3.33 13.87 4.60
C ILE A 67 -2.66 14.09 5.97
N GLU A 68 -3.41 14.55 6.98
CA GLU A 68 -2.94 14.75 8.35
C GLU A 68 -2.52 13.44 9.04
N ALA A 69 -3.06 12.29 8.61
CA ALA A 69 -2.68 11.00 9.17
C ALA A 69 -1.18 10.70 8.98
N PHE A 70 -0.57 11.18 7.88
CA PHE A 70 0.87 11.06 7.63
C PHE A 70 1.73 11.89 8.58
N LYS A 71 1.14 12.85 9.29
CA LYS A 71 1.80 13.59 10.35
C LYS A 71 1.64 12.87 11.67
N LEU A 72 0.43 12.39 11.96
CA LEU A 72 0.01 11.95 13.30
C LEU A 72 0.26 10.47 13.61
N ALA A 73 0.46 9.63 12.58
CA ALA A 73 0.50 8.19 12.76
C ALA A 73 1.50 7.50 11.83
N GLU A 74 1.89 6.29 12.21
CA GLU A 74 2.75 5.40 11.42
C GLU A 74 1.88 4.64 10.41
N LEU A 75 1.86 5.12 9.18
CA LEU A 75 1.10 4.52 8.08
C LEU A 75 1.91 3.45 7.37
N VAL A 76 2.07 2.30 8.03
CA VAL A 76 2.92 1.19 7.59
C VAL A 76 2.18 -0.15 7.63
N THR A 77 2.58 -1.07 6.75
CA THR A 77 2.14 -2.49 6.70
C THR A 77 3.21 -3.45 7.24
N PHE A 78 4.26 -2.90 7.84
CA PHE A 78 5.45 -3.58 8.34
C PHE A 78 5.84 -2.96 9.69
N ASP A 79 6.81 -3.55 10.39
CA ASP A 79 7.34 -2.96 11.62
C ASP A 79 8.10 -1.66 11.28
N VAL A 80 7.63 -0.52 11.77
CA VAL A 80 8.24 0.79 11.51
C VAL A 80 9.72 0.84 11.90
N ALA A 81 10.13 0.04 12.91
CA ALA A 81 11.52 -0.02 13.35
C ALA A 81 12.45 -0.64 12.31
N THR A 82 11.92 -1.38 11.33
CA THR A 82 12.67 -1.97 10.23
C THR A 82 12.62 -1.13 8.95
N ALA A 83 12.17 0.13 9.01
CA ALA A 83 12.21 1.02 7.86
C ALA A 83 13.65 1.27 7.41
N GLU A 84 13.92 1.09 6.12
CA GLU A 84 15.23 1.36 5.52
C GLU A 84 15.46 2.85 5.25
N GLU A 85 14.38 3.63 5.05
CA GLU A 85 14.44 5.07 4.79
C GLU A 85 13.18 5.76 5.30
N VAL A 86 13.27 7.05 5.65
CA VAL A 86 12.12 7.89 6.02
C VAL A 86 12.15 9.20 5.25
N PHE A 87 11.17 9.42 4.39
CA PHE A 87 11.01 10.71 3.70
C PHE A 87 10.14 11.65 4.52
N GLU A 88 10.57 12.90 4.63
CA GLU A 88 9.83 13.96 5.29
C GLU A 88 9.44 15.06 4.31
N SER A 89 8.23 15.62 4.47
CA SER A 89 7.82 16.78 3.69
C SER A 89 8.64 18.02 4.04
N SER A 90 8.76 18.98 3.12
CA SER A 90 9.64 20.16 3.28
C SER A 90 9.32 21.01 4.52
N GLY A 91 8.08 20.96 5.03
CA GLY A 91 7.65 21.63 6.27
C GLY A 91 7.72 23.16 6.20
N THR A 92 6.80 23.83 6.87
CA THR A 92 6.94 25.26 7.22
C THR A 92 7.37 25.33 8.68
N SER A 93 8.17 26.36 9.03
CA SER A 93 8.68 26.56 10.39
C SER A 93 7.59 26.35 11.46
N GLY A 94 7.83 25.44 12.41
CA GLY A 94 6.96 25.17 13.55
C GLY A 94 5.88 24.10 13.37
N GLN A 95 5.72 23.48 12.20
CA GLN A 95 4.74 22.40 11.99
C GLN A 95 5.36 20.99 12.00
N GLN A 96 4.60 20.03 12.55
CA GLN A 96 4.91 18.61 12.41
C GLN A 96 4.86 18.20 10.94
N ARG A 97 5.98 17.67 10.44
CA ARG A 97 6.14 17.21 9.06
C ARG A 97 5.42 15.87 8.86
N SER A 98 4.97 15.65 7.63
CA SER A 98 4.50 14.33 7.22
C SER A 98 5.70 13.40 7.07
N ARG A 99 5.54 12.13 7.46
CA ARG A 99 6.56 11.09 7.30
C ARG A 99 6.07 9.96 6.43
N HIS A 100 6.95 9.47 5.57
CA HIS A 100 6.72 8.30 4.73
C HIS A 100 7.84 7.30 5.00
N TYR A 101 7.49 6.19 5.64
CA TYR A 101 8.42 5.12 5.98
C TYR A 101 8.54 4.14 4.81
N VAL A 102 9.77 3.84 4.41
CA VAL A 102 10.07 2.97 3.26
C VAL A 102 10.60 1.64 3.78
N ALA A 103 9.87 0.55 3.50
CA ALA A 103 10.27 -0.79 3.91
C ALA A 103 11.54 -1.29 3.19
N LYS A 104 11.64 -1.00 1.88
CA LYS A 104 12.74 -1.45 1.02
C LYS A 104 13.13 -0.34 0.07
N ARG A 105 14.28 0.29 0.31
CA ARG A 105 14.81 1.39 -0.49
C ARG A 105 15.06 0.98 -1.94
N ALA A 106 15.53 -0.24 -2.17
CA ALA A 106 15.81 -0.76 -3.51
C ALA A 106 14.56 -0.76 -4.43
N ILE A 107 13.37 -1.05 -3.89
CA ILE A 107 12.11 -1.04 -4.66
C ILE A 107 11.76 0.40 -5.07
N TYR A 108 11.93 1.36 -4.16
CA TYR A 108 11.70 2.77 -4.46
C TYR A 108 12.66 3.26 -5.56
N GLU A 109 13.95 2.94 -5.46
CA GLU A 109 14.96 3.30 -6.47
C GLU A 109 14.65 2.69 -7.85
N GLN A 110 14.21 1.43 -7.89
CA GLN A 110 13.78 0.77 -9.13
C GLN A 110 12.58 1.46 -9.79
N SER A 111 11.66 2.03 -9.00
CA SER A 111 10.46 2.70 -9.53
C SER A 111 10.74 4.02 -10.28
N ILE A 112 11.91 4.63 -10.03
CA ILE A 112 12.34 5.91 -10.62
C ILE A 112 13.49 5.73 -11.63
N ALA A 113 14.09 4.55 -11.69
CA ALA A 113 15.07 4.19 -12.71
C ALA A 113 14.33 3.88 -14.01
N ALA A 114 14.50 4.76 -15.01
CA ALA A 114 13.92 4.63 -16.35
C ALA A 114 14.60 3.54 -17.18
#